data_AF-A0A2V6CDL9-F1
#
_entry.id   AF-A0A2V6CDL9-F1
#
_cell.length_a   1.000
_cell.length_b   1.000
_cell.length_c   1.000
_cell.angle_alpha   90.00
_cell.angle_beta   90.00
_cell.angle_gamma   90.00
#
_symmetry.space_group_name_H-M   'P 1'
#
loop_
_entity.id
_entity.type
_entity.pdbx_description
1 polymer ?
#
loop_
_entity_poly.entity_id
_entity_poly.type
_entity_poly.pdbx_seq_one_letter_code
_entity_poly.pdbx_strand_id
1 'polypeptide(L)' 'MSTATFKIWRGDANSGEFRDYTAEVAEGMVVLDAVHDIQRTQAPDL' A
#
# COMPACT_ATOMS: atom_id res chain seq x y z
N MET A 1 -9.54 -4.92 14.25
CA MET A 1 -8.75 -4.37 13.12
C MET A 1 -9.13 -5.15 11.88
N SER A 2 -9.36 -4.47 10.77
CA SER A 2 -9.76 -5.11 9.51
C SER A 2 -8.58 -5.05 8.55
N THR A 3 -8.27 -6.13 7.86
CA THR A 3 -7.23 -6.13 6.82
C THR A 3 -7.84 -5.75 5.48
N ALA A 4 -7.24 -4.77 4.80
CA ALA A 4 -7.62 -4.36 3.45
C ALA A 4 -6.49 -4.69 2.45
N THR A 5 -6.87 -5.13 1.26
CA THR A 5 -5.94 -5.37 0.15
C THR A 5 -5.88 -4.16 -0.77
N PHE A 6 -4.70 -3.60 -0.93
CA PHE A 6 -4.40 -2.46 -1.78
C PHE A 6 -3.66 -2.92 -3.04
N LYS A 7 -4.20 -2.57 -4.20
CA LYS A 7 -3.51 -2.72 -5.49
C LYS A 7 -2.74 -1.44 -5.79
N ILE A 8 -1.41 -1.49 -5.63
CA ILE A 8 -0.53 -0.35 -5.86
C ILE A 8 0.24 -0.57 -7.16
N TRP A 9 0.20 0.43 -8.04
CA TRP A 9 1.02 0.44 -9.25
C TRP A 9 2.48 0.67 -8.87
N ARG A 10 3.35 -0.28 -9.22
CA ARG A 10 4.81 -0.20 -9.03
C ARG A 10 5.46 -0.12 -10.38
N GLY A 11 6.10 1.01 -10.67
CA GLY A 11 6.74 1.23 -11.96
C GLY A 11 7.21 2.65 -12.16
N ASP A 12 7.91 2.86 -13.26
CA ASP A 12 8.34 4.17 -13.75
C ASP A 12 7.47 4.60 -14.94
N ALA A 13 7.88 5.68 -15.62
CA ALA A 13 7.18 6.22 -16.77
C ALA A 13 7.15 5.27 -18.00
N ASN A 14 8.02 4.26 -18.03
CA ASN A 14 8.19 3.34 -19.16
C ASN A 14 7.58 1.96 -18.90
N SER A 15 7.55 1.51 -17.64
CA SER A 15 7.03 0.19 -17.28
C SER A 15 6.55 0.13 -15.84
N GLY A 16 5.50 -0.65 -15.60
CA GLY A 16 5.02 -0.93 -14.25
C GLY A 16 4.06 -2.10 -14.19
N GLU A 17 3.82 -2.58 -12.99
CA GLU A 17 2.90 -3.66 -12.66
C GLU A 17 2.06 -3.31 -11.44
N PHE A 18 0.84 -3.84 -11.36
CA PHE A 18 0.07 -3.78 -10.12
C PHE A 18 0.58 -4.86 -9.17
N ARG A 19 0.94 -4.44 -7.95
CA ARG A 19 1.24 -5.35 -6.85
C ARG A 19 0.19 -5.22 -5.75
N ASP A 20 -0.15 -6.35 -5.17
CA ASP A 20 -1.14 -6.46 -4.10
C ASP A 20 -0.42 -6.40 -2.75
N TYR A 21 -0.87 -5.49 -1.89
CA TYR A 21 -0.37 -5.33 -0.53
C TYR A 21 -1.51 -5.45 0.45
N THR A 22 -1.28 -6.09 1.59
CA THR A 22 -2.27 -6.18 2.66
C THR A 22 -1.85 -5.31 3.82
N ALA A 23 -2.74 -4.43 4.28
CA ALA A 23 -2.49 -3.57 5.44
C ALA A 23 -3.66 -3.64 6.42
N GLU A 24 -3.35 -3.47 7.70
CA GLU A 24 -4.37 -3.33 8.73
C GLU A 24 -4.95 -1.91 8.68
N VAL A 25 -6.27 -1.83 8.58
CA VAL A 25 -7.01 -0.58 8.64
C VAL A 25 -7.89 -0.53 9.90
N ALA A 26 -7.94 0.66 10.48
CA ALA A 26 -8.73 0.99 11.66
C ALA A 26 -9.75 2.10 11.35
N GLU A 27 -10.77 2.22 12.19
CA GLU A 27 -11.76 3.29 12.05
C GLU A 27 -11.09 4.66 12.17
N GLY A 28 -11.39 5.57 11.23
CA GLY A 28 -10.77 6.89 11.14
C GLY A 28 -9.42 6.94 10.44
N MET A 29 -8.83 5.78 10.07
CA MET A 29 -7.61 5.72 9.29
C MET A 29 -7.87 6.13 7.83
N VAL A 30 -7.00 6.97 7.27
CA VAL A 30 -7.09 7.35 5.86
C VAL A 30 -6.26 6.43 4.97
N VAL A 31 -6.58 6.39 3.68
CA VAL A 31 -5.85 5.57 2.70
C VAL A 31 -4.35 5.88 2.72
N LEU A 32 -3.97 7.15 2.91
CA LEU A 32 -2.56 7.54 3.00
C LEU A 32 -1.82 6.89 4.17
N ASP A 33 -2.49 6.70 5.32
CA ASP A 33 -1.88 6.04 6.48
C ASP A 33 -1.60 4.57 6.17
N ALA A 34 -2.55 3.89 5.51
CA ALA A 34 -2.36 2.51 5.06
C ALA A 34 -1.22 2.39 4.04
N VAL A 35 -1.09 3.36 3.12
CA VAL A 35 0.04 3.40 2.17
C VAL A 35 1.38 3.64 2.88
N HIS A 36 1.43 4.56 3.86
CA HIS A 36 2.62 4.79 4.67
C HIS A 36 3.03 3.54 5.46
N ASP A 37 2.06 2.78 5.96
CA ASP A 37 2.34 1.52 6.67
C ASP A 37 2.90 0.44 5.72
N ILE A 38 2.31 0.29 4.54
CA ILE A 38 2.84 -0.58 3.48
C ILE A 38 4.26 -0.17 3.08
N GLN A 39 4.51 1.13 2.90
CA GLN A 39 5.83 1.68 2.65
C GLN A 39 6.81 1.28 3.75
N ARG A 40 6.44 1.49 5.01
CA ARG A 40 7.33 1.21 6.15
C ARG A 40 7.64 -0.27 6.33
N THR A 41 6.68 -1.15 6.08
CA THR A 41 6.76 -2.57 6.49
C THR A 41 7.05 -3.53 5.34
N GLN A 42 6.49 -3.29 4.15
CA GLN A 42 6.50 -4.23 3.03
C GLN A 42 7.28 -3.70 1.81
N ALA A 43 7.28 -2.39 1.60
CA ALA A 43 7.83 -1.76 0.40
C ALA A 43 8.53 -0.43 0.73
N PRO A 44 9.71 -0.46 1.41
CA PRO A 44 10.44 0.75 1.83
C PRO A 44 10.97 1.60 0.68
N ASP A 45 10.84 1.11 -0.54
CA ASP A 45 11.27 1.71 -1.79
C ASP A 45 10.14 2.35 -2.61
N LEU A 46 8.92 2.39 -2.04
CA LEU A 46 7.70 2.86 -2.68
C LEU A 46 7.52 4.37 -2.56
#